data_AF-A0A7R9ZAD7-F1
#
_entry.id   AF-A0A7R9ZAD7-F1
#
_cell.length_a   1.000
_cell.length_b   1.000
_cell.length_c   1.000
_cell.angle_alpha   90.00
_cell.angle_beta   90.00
_cell.angle_gamma   90.00
#
_symmetry.space_group_name_H-M   'P 1'
#
loop_
_entity.id
_entity.type
_entity.pdbx_description
1 polymer ?
#
loop_
_entity_poly.entity_id
_entity_poly.type
_entity_poly.pdbx_seq_one_letter_code
_entity_poly.pdbx_strand_id
1 'polypeptide(L)'
;RTAAARALLCLLLASSSTRTRADVSANPHPFERETISSASATKGAKTKVTECLAGNPKAIRRTDCDRHTIMTDPVTKTEVYALEDEETGDLVSSGCGLDDPDCNPYKEGIPLDATKSPELVAAECGTACHHNPDPPLNKIIKRAKDERRKEKMAKAKSEASQDDDEGEETGSRRRRNERRAQIDSGNHLRNTMKNLVLLIRFQNHSGGRRCQPSKQNIEILFNAQDGHDPIAPTGSVRDCFRYNSYGRFDLVSEVCDWCDVQHPEAYYGDGYYGMTGRLTEAIHHCLTQCEQQMGGFSRFDVDRDGNMDAIAILHSGYGSEWGGDDDQGAKFENRIWSHKWEMQTAWTGFSGVKVWSYHISPALWGTGGCNIGRIGVICHETGHFFGLPDLYDGDGGNGIGTTCLMGNSWGYSGDQYYPPMMSAWAKLRLGW
;
A
#
# COMPACT_ATOMS: atom_id res chain seq x y z
N ARG A 1 -33.24 -33.42 47.99
CA ARG A 1 -33.24 -32.13 47.24
C ARG A 1 -31.86 -31.47 47.35
N THR A 2 -30.82 -31.97 46.66
CA THR A 2 -29.45 -31.36 46.64
C THR A 2 -28.54 -32.09 45.63
N ALA A 3 -29.00 -32.25 44.38
CA ALA A 3 -28.17 -32.84 43.31
C ALA A 3 -28.50 -32.20 41.94
N ALA A 4 -29.79 -32.12 41.60
CA ALA A 4 -30.25 -31.52 40.34
C ALA A 4 -29.91 -30.03 40.16
N ALA A 5 -29.67 -29.27 41.25
CA ALA A 5 -29.35 -27.84 41.19
C ALA A 5 -27.90 -27.52 40.79
N ARG A 6 -26.97 -28.49 40.83
CA ARG A 6 -25.57 -28.28 40.38
C ARG A 6 -25.34 -28.62 38.90
N ALA A 7 -26.22 -29.40 38.28
CA ALA A 7 -26.12 -29.72 36.86
C ALA A 7 -26.58 -28.57 35.95
N LEU A 8 -27.53 -27.73 36.40
CA LEU A 8 -28.10 -26.66 35.57
C LEU A 8 -27.26 -25.37 35.53
N LEU A 9 -26.33 -25.17 36.47
CA LEU A 9 -25.48 -23.98 36.51
C LEU A 9 -24.23 -24.09 35.62
N CYS A 10 -23.78 -25.32 35.30
CA CYS A 10 -22.65 -25.55 34.39
C CYS A 10 -23.01 -25.52 32.89
N LEU A 11 -24.30 -25.44 32.54
CA LEU A 11 -24.79 -25.42 31.15
C LEU A 11 -25.21 -24.03 30.64
N LEU A 12 -25.18 -23.00 31.49
CA LEU A 12 -25.52 -21.60 31.14
C LEU A 12 -24.33 -20.63 31.19
N LEU A 13 -23.10 -21.14 31.39
CA LEU A 13 -21.85 -20.36 31.30
C LEU A 13 -20.94 -20.81 30.14
N ALA A 14 -21.41 -21.70 29.27
CA ALA A 14 -20.67 -22.21 28.11
C ALA A 14 -20.91 -21.39 26.81
N SER A 15 -21.40 -20.14 26.92
CA SER A 15 -21.75 -19.31 25.75
C SER A 15 -21.44 -17.82 25.91
N SER A 16 -20.25 -17.46 26.40
CA SER A 16 -19.60 -16.19 26.02
C SER A 16 -18.10 -16.16 26.34
N SER A 17 -17.37 -15.33 25.58
CA SER A 17 -15.98 -14.93 25.86
C SER A 17 -14.86 -15.99 25.78
N THR A 18 -14.72 -16.64 24.63
CA THR A 18 -13.38 -16.94 24.10
C THR A 18 -12.80 -15.69 23.42
N ARG A 19 -12.46 -14.66 24.21
CA ARG A 19 -11.53 -13.61 23.74
C ARG A 19 -10.13 -14.18 23.75
N THR A 20 -9.73 -14.80 22.65
CA THR A 20 -8.32 -15.02 22.34
C THR A 20 -7.61 -13.67 22.35
N ARG A 21 -6.56 -13.57 23.17
CA ARG A 21 -5.60 -12.47 23.12
C ARG A 21 -4.85 -12.63 21.81
N ALA A 22 -5.24 -11.88 20.79
CA ALA A 22 -4.57 -11.92 19.50
C ALA A 22 -3.27 -11.11 19.62
N ASP A 23 -2.17 -11.80 19.89
CA ASP A 23 -0.85 -11.30 19.52
C ASP A 23 -0.80 -11.26 18.00
N VAL A 24 -1.09 -10.09 17.43
CA VAL A 24 -1.02 -9.87 15.99
C VAL A 24 0.44 -9.67 15.62
N SER A 25 1.16 -10.79 15.49
CA SER A 25 2.40 -10.80 14.71
C SER A 25 2.05 -10.30 13.31
N ALA A 26 2.73 -9.25 12.86
CA ALA A 26 2.78 -8.95 11.44
C ALA A 26 3.34 -10.17 10.70
N ASN A 27 2.73 -10.53 9.56
CA ASN A 27 3.26 -11.57 8.69
C ASN A 27 4.35 -10.95 7.80
N PRO A 28 5.53 -11.57 7.65
CA PRO A 28 6.49 -11.15 6.63
C PRO A 28 5.93 -11.43 5.22
N HIS A 29 6.11 -10.46 4.32
CA HIS A 29 5.66 -10.50 2.92
C HIS A 29 6.45 -11.52 2.10
N PRO A 30 5.83 -12.47 1.36
CA PRO A 30 6.56 -13.54 0.69
C PRO A 30 6.54 -13.46 -0.86
N PHE A 31 7.65 -13.02 -1.47
CA PHE A 31 7.99 -13.41 -2.85
C PHE A 31 9.49 -13.67 -3.01
N GLU A 32 9.93 -14.87 -2.61
CA GLU A 32 11.14 -15.47 -3.19
C GLU A 32 10.82 -16.02 -4.59
N ARG A 33 11.66 -15.72 -5.58
CA ARG A 33 11.81 -16.58 -6.76
C ARG A 33 13.21 -17.19 -6.75
N GLU A 34 13.26 -18.51 -6.69
CA GLU A 34 14.51 -19.26 -6.82
C GLU A 34 15.19 -18.98 -8.16
N THR A 35 16.49 -18.72 -8.12
CA THR A 35 17.35 -18.68 -9.30
C THR A 35 17.47 -20.08 -9.92
N ILE A 36 16.90 -20.29 -11.10
CA ILE A 36 17.08 -21.54 -11.85
C ILE A 36 18.31 -21.43 -12.78
N SER A 37 19.27 -22.31 -12.54
CA SER A 37 20.48 -22.50 -13.34
C SER A 37 20.19 -23.01 -14.76
N SER A 38 21.05 -22.64 -15.71
CA SER A 38 20.96 -22.94 -17.14
C SER A 38 21.06 -24.44 -17.50
N ALA A 39 20.18 -24.94 -18.37
CA ALA A 39 20.47 -26.06 -19.29
C ALA A 39 19.48 -26.21 -20.48
N SER A 40 19.94 -25.83 -21.69
CA SER A 40 19.72 -26.46 -23.02
C SER A 40 18.33 -26.96 -23.51
N ALA A 41 17.90 -26.35 -24.64
CA ALA A 41 17.04 -26.89 -25.73
C ALA A 41 15.53 -27.13 -25.46
N THR A 42 14.58 -26.92 -26.39
CA THR A 42 14.64 -26.86 -27.87
C THR A 42 13.87 -25.68 -28.50
N LYS A 43 14.16 -25.36 -29.78
CA LYS A 43 13.40 -24.39 -30.60
C LYS A 43 11.95 -24.86 -30.87
N GLY A 44 10.98 -23.95 -30.77
CA GLY A 44 9.60 -24.15 -31.23
C GLY A 44 8.91 -22.82 -31.57
N ALA A 45 8.43 -22.70 -32.82
CA ALA A 45 7.56 -21.69 -33.44
C ALA A 45 7.34 -20.31 -32.79
N LYS A 46 7.68 -19.23 -33.52
CA LYS A 46 7.11 -17.88 -33.31
C LYS A 46 5.65 -17.86 -33.77
N THR A 47 4.70 -17.62 -32.87
CA THR A 47 3.31 -17.31 -33.25
C THR A 47 3.14 -15.80 -33.34
N LYS A 48 3.20 -15.23 -34.55
CA LYS A 48 2.78 -13.84 -34.79
C LYS A 48 1.27 -13.77 -34.56
N VAL A 49 0.81 -12.96 -33.61
CA VAL A 49 -0.63 -12.71 -33.43
C VAL A 49 -1.13 -12.01 -34.70
N THR A 50 -1.91 -12.75 -35.49
CA THR A 50 -2.43 -12.31 -36.79
C THR A 50 -3.95 -12.36 -36.73
N GLU A 51 -4.54 -11.60 -35.82
CA GLU A 51 -6.00 -11.45 -35.72
C GLU A 51 -6.40 -10.07 -36.23
N CYS A 52 -7.16 -10.06 -37.32
CA CYS A 52 -7.72 -8.85 -37.89
C CYS A 52 -8.90 -8.38 -37.03
N LEU A 53 -8.76 -7.23 -36.36
CA LEU A 53 -9.86 -6.52 -35.68
C LEU A 53 -10.80 -5.82 -36.70
N ALA A 54 -11.27 -6.55 -37.70
CA ALA A 54 -12.19 -6.02 -38.70
C ALA A 54 -13.62 -5.89 -38.11
N GLY A 55 -14.05 -4.67 -37.84
CA GLY A 55 -15.46 -4.34 -37.58
C GLY A 55 -15.98 -4.55 -36.15
N ASN A 56 -15.15 -4.38 -35.11
CA ASN A 56 -15.62 -4.38 -33.71
C ASN A 56 -15.91 -2.94 -33.21
N PRO A 57 -17.18 -2.48 -33.14
CA PRO A 57 -17.53 -1.10 -32.75
C PRO A 57 -17.33 -0.79 -31.25
N LYS A 58 -16.70 -1.70 -30.49
CA LYS A 58 -16.42 -1.55 -29.06
C LYS A 58 -14.93 -1.42 -28.72
N ALA A 59 -14.05 -1.32 -29.72
CA ALA A 59 -12.64 -1.02 -29.47
C ALA A 59 -12.53 0.36 -28.80
N ILE A 60 -11.95 0.43 -27.60
CA ILE A 60 -11.83 1.70 -26.87
C ILE A 60 -10.61 2.42 -27.43
N ARG A 61 -10.83 3.58 -28.07
CA ARG A 61 -9.75 4.46 -28.52
C ARG A 61 -9.06 5.08 -27.31
N ARG A 62 -7.75 4.90 -27.23
CA ARG A 62 -6.87 5.61 -26.30
C ARG A 62 -5.71 6.25 -27.05
N THR A 63 -5.02 7.13 -26.37
CA THR A 63 -3.81 7.78 -26.86
C THR A 63 -2.74 7.56 -25.80
N ASP A 64 -1.54 7.10 -26.21
CA ASP A 64 -0.40 7.01 -25.28
C ASP A 64 0.15 8.39 -24.88
N CYS A 65 1.17 8.40 -24.04
CA CYS A 65 1.88 9.63 -23.65
C CYS A 65 2.57 10.33 -24.84
N ASP A 66 2.88 9.59 -25.90
CA ASP A 66 3.66 10.05 -27.05
C ASP A 66 2.77 10.53 -28.21
N ARG A 67 1.47 10.25 -28.15
CA ARG A 67 0.36 10.60 -29.05
C ARG A 67 0.10 9.64 -30.23
N HIS A 68 0.45 8.37 -30.08
CA HIS A 68 -0.01 7.28 -30.96
C HIS A 68 -1.41 6.82 -30.56
N THR A 69 -2.20 6.35 -31.53
CA THR A 69 -3.55 5.82 -31.27
C THR A 69 -3.48 4.34 -30.88
N ILE A 70 -4.15 3.98 -29.79
CA ILE A 70 -4.27 2.61 -29.26
C ILE A 70 -5.72 2.14 -29.41
N MET A 71 -5.88 0.88 -29.80
CA MET A 71 -7.13 0.12 -29.71
C MET A 71 -7.02 -0.94 -28.62
N THR A 72 -7.89 -0.86 -27.61
CA THR A 72 -8.11 -1.92 -26.62
C THR A 72 -9.20 -2.87 -27.13
N ASP A 73 -8.92 -4.17 -27.25
CA ASP A 73 -9.98 -5.16 -27.45
C ASP A 73 -10.87 -5.23 -26.19
N PRO A 74 -12.20 -5.08 -26.31
CA PRO A 74 -13.10 -4.99 -25.17
C PRO A 74 -13.29 -6.32 -24.42
N VAL A 75 -12.96 -7.46 -25.03
CA VAL A 75 -13.14 -8.82 -24.49
C VAL A 75 -11.83 -9.33 -23.89
N THR A 76 -10.73 -9.33 -24.64
CA THR A 76 -9.43 -9.85 -24.19
C THR A 76 -8.63 -8.83 -23.37
N LYS A 77 -8.98 -7.54 -23.47
CA LYS A 77 -8.19 -6.39 -22.96
C LYS A 77 -6.81 -6.26 -23.58
N THR A 78 -6.55 -6.94 -24.70
CA THR A 78 -5.32 -6.77 -25.47
C THR A 78 -5.28 -5.37 -26.06
N GLU A 79 -4.19 -4.64 -25.83
CA GLU A 79 -3.99 -3.30 -26.38
C GLU A 79 -2.93 -3.35 -27.49
N VAL A 80 -3.28 -2.79 -28.65
CA VAL A 80 -2.42 -2.70 -29.83
C VAL A 80 -2.44 -1.28 -30.39
N TYR A 81 -1.34 -0.87 -31.02
CA TYR A 81 -1.35 0.39 -31.79
C TYR A 81 -2.22 0.24 -33.03
N ALA A 82 -2.92 1.31 -33.40
CA ALA A 82 -3.80 1.37 -34.56
C ALA A 82 -3.18 2.18 -35.71
N LEU A 83 -3.50 1.80 -36.93
CA LEU A 83 -3.27 2.54 -38.17
C LEU A 83 -4.62 2.98 -38.75
N GLU A 84 -4.63 4.06 -39.53
CA GLU A 84 -5.79 4.48 -40.32
C GLU A 84 -5.68 3.85 -41.72
N ASP A 85 -6.72 3.16 -42.20
CA ASP A 85 -6.77 2.62 -43.57
C ASP A 85 -6.93 3.78 -44.57
N GLU A 86 -6.05 3.87 -45.57
CA GLU A 86 -6.04 4.99 -46.51
C GLU A 86 -7.24 5.02 -47.47
N GLU A 87 -7.96 3.91 -47.66
CA GLU A 87 -9.10 3.81 -48.57
C GLU A 87 -10.45 3.98 -47.84
N THR A 88 -10.57 3.49 -46.60
CA THR A 88 -11.83 3.60 -45.82
C THR A 88 -11.81 4.65 -44.69
N GLY A 89 -10.64 5.02 -44.17
CA GLY A 89 -10.49 5.85 -42.97
C GLY A 89 -10.79 5.12 -41.65
N ASP A 90 -10.94 3.79 -41.68
CA ASP A 90 -11.16 2.99 -40.48
C ASP A 90 -9.86 2.73 -39.71
N LEU A 91 -9.96 2.55 -38.39
CA LEU A 91 -8.82 2.11 -37.58
C LEU A 91 -8.63 0.60 -37.69
N VAL A 92 -7.44 0.19 -38.13
CA VAL A 92 -7.00 -1.21 -38.26
C VAL A 92 -5.82 -1.51 -37.32
N SER A 93 -5.68 -2.76 -36.91
CA SER A 93 -4.55 -3.19 -36.06
C SER A 93 -3.23 -3.10 -36.81
N SER A 94 -2.23 -2.44 -36.22
CA SER A 94 -0.84 -2.49 -36.71
C SER A 94 -0.16 -3.85 -36.53
N GLY A 95 -0.74 -4.73 -35.70
CA GLY A 95 -0.08 -5.93 -35.18
C GLY A 95 1.00 -5.66 -34.13
N CYS A 96 1.23 -4.40 -33.75
CA CYS A 96 2.16 -3.97 -32.70
C CYS A 96 1.45 -3.97 -31.34
N GLY A 97 1.84 -4.88 -30.44
CA GLY A 97 1.39 -4.87 -29.05
C GLY A 97 2.15 -3.84 -28.22
N LEU A 98 1.50 -3.23 -27.22
CA LEU A 98 2.16 -2.31 -26.28
C LEU A 98 3.23 -2.99 -25.42
N ASP A 99 3.02 -4.27 -25.10
CA ASP A 99 3.95 -5.09 -24.32
C ASP A 99 4.94 -5.91 -25.20
N ASP A 100 4.98 -5.68 -26.53
CA ASP A 100 5.89 -6.39 -27.44
C ASP A 100 7.26 -5.69 -27.50
N PRO A 101 8.34 -6.26 -26.92
CA PRO A 101 9.65 -5.63 -26.88
C PRO A 101 10.37 -5.60 -28.25
N ASP A 102 9.93 -6.42 -29.21
CA ASP A 102 10.40 -6.33 -30.60
C ASP A 102 9.70 -5.18 -31.34
N CYS A 103 8.58 -4.65 -30.81
CA CYS A 103 7.82 -3.60 -31.48
C CYS A 103 8.19 -2.17 -31.03
N ASN A 104 8.27 -1.26 -32.00
CA ASN A 104 8.63 0.13 -31.77
C ASN A 104 7.76 1.03 -32.67
N PRO A 105 6.77 1.77 -32.12
CA PRO A 105 5.81 2.51 -32.92
C PRO A 105 6.46 3.58 -33.82
N TYR A 106 7.57 4.16 -33.37
CA TYR A 106 8.37 5.12 -34.13
C TYR A 106 9.09 4.52 -35.35
N LYS A 107 9.33 3.20 -35.37
CA LYS A 107 9.96 2.48 -36.49
C LYS A 107 8.95 1.86 -37.44
N GLU A 108 7.81 1.41 -36.91
CA GLU A 108 6.71 0.82 -37.71
C GLU A 108 5.85 1.88 -38.41
N GLY A 109 6.22 3.18 -38.30
CA GLY A 109 5.60 4.26 -39.08
C GLY A 109 4.21 4.67 -38.62
N ILE A 110 3.82 4.31 -37.38
CA ILE A 110 2.51 4.65 -36.82
C ILE A 110 2.41 6.17 -36.67
N PRO A 111 1.46 6.87 -37.33
CA PRO A 111 1.45 8.32 -37.31
C PRO A 111 1.00 8.87 -35.96
N LEU A 112 1.71 9.91 -35.50
CA LEU A 112 1.27 10.73 -34.37
C LEU A 112 -0.05 11.42 -34.75
N ASP A 113 -1.03 11.39 -33.85
CA ASP A 113 -2.37 11.97 -34.07
C ASP A 113 -3.13 11.44 -35.30
N ALA A 114 -2.96 10.15 -35.67
CA ALA A 114 -3.55 9.47 -36.84
C ALA A 114 -5.10 9.32 -36.85
N THR A 115 -5.87 10.36 -36.51
CA THR A 115 -7.29 10.48 -36.92
C THR A 115 -7.84 11.86 -36.52
N LYS A 116 -8.35 12.59 -37.52
CA LYS A 116 -9.02 13.90 -37.35
C LYS A 116 -10.54 13.83 -37.09
N SER A 117 -11.13 12.64 -37.03
CA SER A 117 -12.58 12.47 -36.89
C SER A 117 -13.01 12.29 -35.41
N PRO A 118 -14.02 13.05 -34.93
CA PRO A 118 -14.61 12.86 -33.60
C PRO A 118 -15.72 11.79 -33.62
N GLU A 119 -15.78 11.00 -32.55
CA GLU A 119 -16.89 10.11 -32.15
C GLU A 119 -17.30 8.99 -33.14
N LEU A 120 -16.82 7.77 -32.87
CA LEU A 120 -17.48 6.54 -33.33
C LEU A 120 -18.82 6.38 -32.61
N VAL A 121 -19.93 6.66 -33.32
CA VAL A 121 -21.29 6.49 -32.80
C VAL A 121 -21.61 4.99 -32.66
N ALA A 122 -22.14 4.60 -31.50
CA ALA A 122 -22.39 3.20 -31.19
C ALA A 122 -23.42 2.54 -32.13
N ALA A 123 -23.04 1.39 -32.70
CA ALA A 123 -23.93 0.47 -33.42
C ALA A 123 -23.98 -0.89 -32.73
N GLU A 124 -25.11 -1.60 -32.85
CA GLU A 124 -25.47 -2.72 -31.99
C GLU A 124 -24.68 -4.03 -32.25
N CYS A 125 -24.61 -4.88 -31.23
CA CYS A 125 -23.83 -6.13 -31.22
C CYS A 125 -24.58 -7.30 -31.89
N GLY A 126 -23.95 -7.95 -32.87
CA GLY A 126 -24.39 -9.26 -33.39
C GLY A 126 -24.07 -10.43 -32.44
N THR A 127 -24.89 -11.47 -32.48
CA THR A 127 -24.91 -12.62 -31.55
C THR A 127 -23.71 -13.57 -31.64
N ALA A 128 -22.96 -13.77 -30.55
CA ALA A 128 -22.34 -15.05 -30.13
C ALA A 128 -21.61 -14.95 -28.77
N CYS A 129 -22.11 -15.60 -27.70
CA CYS A 129 -21.42 -15.76 -26.40
C CYS A 129 -21.83 -17.06 -25.68
N HIS A 130 -20.92 -18.03 -25.52
CA HIS A 130 -21.03 -19.31 -24.75
C HIS A 130 -19.61 -19.97 -24.73
N HIS A 131 -19.11 -20.80 -23.78
CA HIS A 131 -19.50 -21.17 -22.40
C HIS A 131 -18.38 -22.00 -21.68
N ASN A 132 -17.94 -21.61 -20.47
CA ASN A 132 -17.69 -22.44 -19.24
C ASN A 132 -16.66 -23.66 -19.23
N PRO A 133 -16.41 -24.44 -18.13
CA PRO A 133 -15.11 -24.39 -17.38
C PRO A 133 -14.43 -25.72 -16.87
N ASP A 134 -13.30 -25.57 -16.12
CA ASP A 134 -12.68 -26.45 -15.07
C ASP A 134 -11.87 -27.76 -15.46
N PRO A 135 -11.32 -28.62 -14.53
CA PRO A 135 -9.94 -28.56 -13.99
C PRO A 135 -9.26 -29.99 -13.93
N PRO A 136 -8.44 -30.47 -12.93
CA PRO A 136 -7.47 -29.90 -11.95
C PRO A 136 -6.08 -30.65 -11.86
N LEU A 137 -5.09 -30.17 -11.05
CA LEU A 137 -3.90 -30.97 -10.63
C LEU A 137 -3.45 -30.73 -9.16
N ASN A 138 -3.86 -31.57 -8.20
CA ASN A 138 -3.69 -31.27 -6.77
C ASN A 138 -3.41 -32.50 -5.87
N LYS A 139 -2.29 -33.24 -6.09
CA LYS A 139 -1.93 -34.44 -5.29
C LYS A 139 -0.50 -34.54 -4.76
N ILE A 140 0.45 -33.70 -5.19
CA ILE A 140 1.86 -33.78 -4.75
C ILE A 140 2.10 -32.93 -3.49
N ILE A 141 1.56 -31.71 -3.43
CA ILE A 141 1.78 -30.72 -2.36
C ILE A 141 1.29 -31.21 -0.98
N LYS A 142 0.25 -32.06 -0.94
CA LYS A 142 -0.35 -32.55 0.31
C LYS A 142 0.62 -33.41 1.15
N ARG A 143 1.53 -34.15 0.51
CA ARG A 143 2.38 -35.13 1.20
C ARG A 143 3.52 -34.47 2.01
N ALA A 144 4.08 -33.36 1.53
CA ALA A 144 5.16 -32.64 2.21
C ALA A 144 4.69 -31.84 3.44
N LYS A 145 3.44 -31.35 3.46
CA LYS A 145 2.90 -30.54 4.56
C LYS A 145 2.54 -31.38 5.81
N ASP A 146 2.22 -32.67 5.64
CA ASP A 146 1.81 -33.56 6.73
C ASP A 146 3.00 -34.11 7.56
N GLU A 147 4.22 -34.12 7.03
CA GLU A 147 5.42 -34.59 7.76
C GLU A 147 5.97 -33.48 8.68
N ARG A 148 6.16 -32.26 8.17
CA ARG A 148 6.56 -31.07 8.97
C ARG A 148 5.64 -30.77 10.16
N ARG A 149 4.36 -31.16 10.08
CA ARG A 149 3.38 -30.96 11.16
C ARG A 149 3.58 -31.94 12.33
N LYS A 150 4.10 -33.15 12.07
CA LYS A 150 4.37 -34.16 13.11
C LYS A 150 5.60 -33.78 13.94
N GLU A 151 6.64 -33.25 13.32
CA GLU A 151 7.87 -32.81 14.00
C GLU A 151 7.61 -31.64 14.96
N LYS A 152 6.84 -30.62 14.52
CA LYS A 152 6.45 -29.49 15.40
C LYS A 152 5.63 -29.92 16.61
N MET A 153 4.74 -30.92 16.46
CA MET A 153 3.94 -31.44 17.58
C MET A 153 4.74 -32.31 18.56
N ALA A 154 5.87 -32.89 18.15
CA ALA A 154 6.76 -33.60 19.06
C ALA A 154 7.52 -32.63 19.98
N LYS A 155 8.03 -31.51 19.43
CA LYS A 155 8.79 -30.51 20.19
C LYS A 155 7.94 -29.74 21.20
N ALA A 156 6.70 -29.37 20.84
CA ALA A 156 5.80 -28.67 21.75
C ALA A 156 5.36 -29.51 22.99
N LYS A 157 5.61 -30.83 22.99
CA LYS A 157 5.33 -31.70 24.14
C LYS A 157 6.49 -31.85 25.14
N SER A 158 7.71 -31.42 24.80
CA SER A 158 8.86 -31.51 25.71
C SER A 158 9.10 -30.25 26.55
N GLU A 159 8.37 -29.16 26.29
CA GLU A 159 8.64 -27.83 26.89
C GLU A 159 7.53 -27.38 27.87
N ALA A 160 6.50 -28.20 28.10
CA ALA A 160 5.31 -27.85 28.90
C ALA A 160 5.29 -28.49 30.30
N SER A 161 6.38 -28.36 31.07
CA SER A 161 6.46 -28.90 32.44
C SER A 161 7.40 -28.11 33.36
N GLN A 162 7.10 -26.84 33.61
CA GLN A 162 7.53 -26.13 34.84
C GLN A 162 6.76 -24.80 35.05
N ASP A 163 6.57 -24.49 36.33
CA ASP A 163 6.24 -23.21 36.97
C ASP A 163 4.79 -22.64 36.91
N ASP A 164 4.16 -22.63 38.08
CA ASP A 164 2.96 -21.86 38.47
C ASP A 164 3.39 -20.62 39.28
N ASP A 165 2.83 -19.40 39.04
CA ASP A 165 2.51 -18.46 40.14
C ASP A 165 1.54 -17.29 39.77
N GLU A 166 0.98 -16.69 40.84
CA GLU A 166 0.15 -15.49 41.08
C GLU A 166 0.01 -14.34 40.04
N GLY A 167 -1.00 -13.46 40.10
CA GLY A 167 -2.10 -13.37 41.08
C GLY A 167 -2.76 -11.98 41.26
N GLU A 168 -2.18 -10.86 40.79
CA GLU A 168 -2.58 -9.51 41.27
C GLU A 168 -3.01 -8.46 40.21
N GLU A 169 -2.87 -8.70 38.90
CA GLU A 169 -2.93 -7.63 37.88
C GLU A 169 -4.35 -7.13 37.48
N THR A 170 -5.42 -7.75 37.98
CA THR A 170 -6.77 -7.61 37.39
C THR A 170 -7.59 -6.41 37.91
N GLY A 171 -7.40 -6.03 39.18
CA GLY A 171 -8.18 -4.94 39.81
C GLY A 171 -7.87 -3.55 39.25
N SER A 172 -6.61 -3.30 38.84
CA SER A 172 -6.16 -2.00 38.33
C SER A 172 -6.73 -1.69 36.94
N ARG A 173 -6.82 -2.70 36.04
CA ARG A 173 -7.41 -2.55 34.69
C ARG A 173 -8.90 -2.18 34.74
N ARG A 174 -9.68 -2.74 35.67
CA ARG A 174 -11.11 -2.45 35.78
C ARG A 174 -11.38 -0.97 36.16
N ARG A 175 -10.65 -0.46 37.17
CA ARG A 175 -10.67 0.97 37.57
C ARG A 175 -10.09 1.94 36.52
N ARG A 176 -9.46 1.43 35.46
CA ARG A 176 -8.98 2.22 34.30
C ARG A 176 -10.08 2.35 33.23
N ASN A 177 -10.82 1.27 32.97
CA ASN A 177 -11.93 1.28 32.00
C ASN A 177 -13.14 2.07 32.49
N GLU A 178 -13.51 1.94 33.77
CA GLU A 178 -14.63 2.68 34.37
C GLU A 178 -14.39 4.21 34.33
N ARG A 179 -13.12 4.67 34.42
CA ARG A 179 -12.75 6.09 34.25
C ARG A 179 -12.74 6.57 32.80
N ARG A 180 -12.42 5.72 31.82
CA ARG A 180 -12.53 6.08 30.39
C ARG A 180 -13.98 6.35 29.97
N ALA A 181 -14.94 5.59 30.49
CA ALA A 181 -16.36 5.76 30.18
C ALA A 181 -16.99 7.02 30.80
N GLN A 182 -16.39 7.62 31.83
CA GLN A 182 -16.99 8.71 32.61
C GLN A 182 -16.51 10.12 32.19
N ILE A 183 -15.54 10.21 31.28
CA ILE A 183 -15.02 11.47 30.72
C ILE A 183 -15.76 11.85 29.43
N ASP A 184 -16.46 10.91 28.79
CA ASP A 184 -17.18 11.06 27.51
C ASP A 184 -18.56 11.74 27.66
N SER A 185 -18.69 12.73 28.55
CA SER A 185 -19.97 13.38 28.88
C SER A 185 -19.91 14.91 28.89
N GLY A 186 -18.87 15.50 28.29
CA GLY A 186 -18.81 16.95 28.17
C GLY A 186 -17.49 17.53 27.72
N ASN A 187 -17.09 17.29 26.46
CA ASN A 187 -16.28 18.28 25.73
C ASN A 187 -16.39 18.09 24.21
N HIS A 188 -16.71 19.17 23.48
CA HIS A 188 -16.63 19.23 22.02
C HIS A 188 -15.18 19.42 21.52
N LEU A 189 -14.23 18.74 22.17
CA LEU A 189 -12.86 18.64 21.70
C LEU A 189 -12.83 17.50 20.68
N ARG A 190 -12.72 17.87 19.40
CA ARG A 190 -12.48 16.93 18.29
C ARG A 190 -11.31 16.02 18.68
N ASN A 191 -11.41 14.72 18.39
CA ASN A 191 -10.35 13.77 18.70
C ASN A 191 -9.19 14.01 17.73
N THR A 192 -8.35 14.99 18.09
CA THR A 192 -7.28 15.51 17.24
C THR A 192 -5.99 14.81 17.56
N MET A 193 -5.44 14.08 16.59
CA MET A 193 -4.13 13.45 16.71
C MET A 193 -3.07 14.29 16.00
N LYS A 194 -1.87 14.31 16.57
CA LYS A 194 -0.69 14.95 15.97
C LYS A 194 0.15 13.89 15.26
N ASN A 195 0.49 14.15 14.01
CA ASN A 195 1.33 13.28 13.18
C ASN A 195 2.63 13.99 12.81
N LEU A 196 3.78 13.36 13.00
CA LEU A 196 5.06 13.88 12.49
C LEU A 196 5.21 13.47 11.02
N VAL A 197 5.59 14.39 10.14
CA VAL A 197 5.96 14.06 8.75
C VAL A 197 7.45 14.33 8.56
N LEU A 198 8.24 13.26 8.53
CA LEU A 198 9.70 13.28 8.40
C LEU A 198 10.11 13.18 6.93
N LEU A 199 10.98 14.07 6.46
CA LEU A 199 11.39 14.13 5.04
C LEU A 199 12.86 13.70 4.88
N ILE A 200 13.11 12.56 4.23
CA ILE A 200 14.45 11.96 4.09
C ILE A 200 15.00 12.11 2.66
N ARG A 201 16.09 12.88 2.52
CA ARG A 201 16.81 13.12 1.27
C ARG A 201 18.09 12.32 1.19
N PHE A 202 18.17 11.44 0.19
CA PHE A 202 19.35 10.61 -0.02
C PHE A 202 20.53 11.42 -0.56
N GLN A 203 21.75 10.97 -0.27
CA GLN A 203 22.98 11.67 -0.60
C GLN A 203 23.17 11.90 -2.10
N ASN A 204 22.62 11.03 -2.96
CA ASN A 204 22.62 11.19 -4.42
C ASN A 204 21.52 12.12 -4.94
N HIS A 205 20.50 12.46 -4.13
CA HIS A 205 19.34 13.28 -4.51
C HIS A 205 19.45 14.74 -4.04
N SER A 206 20.41 15.05 -3.17
CA SER A 206 20.63 16.40 -2.63
C SER A 206 21.32 17.34 -3.62
N GLY A 207 21.30 18.64 -3.35
CA GLY A 207 21.97 19.65 -4.20
C GLY A 207 21.38 19.79 -5.60
N GLY A 208 20.08 19.52 -5.78
CA GLY A 208 19.37 19.67 -7.05
C GLY A 208 19.49 18.50 -8.03
N ARG A 209 20.15 17.40 -7.64
CA ARG A 209 20.28 16.17 -8.48
C ARG A 209 18.97 15.41 -8.67
N ARG A 210 17.99 15.63 -7.80
CA ARG A 210 16.60 15.18 -7.98
C ARG A 210 15.67 16.29 -7.54
N CYS A 211 14.61 16.54 -8.31
CA CYS A 211 13.56 17.46 -7.89
C CYS A 211 12.78 16.85 -6.71
N GLN A 212 12.33 17.72 -5.81
CA GLN A 212 11.59 17.34 -4.61
C GLN A 212 10.41 18.28 -4.43
N PRO A 213 9.26 17.80 -3.93
CA PRO A 213 8.22 18.69 -3.43
C PRO A 213 8.79 19.64 -2.38
N SER A 214 8.35 20.90 -2.43
CA SER A 214 8.60 21.83 -1.33
C SER A 214 7.91 21.31 -0.06
N LYS A 215 8.44 21.69 1.11
CA LYS A 215 7.78 21.43 2.39
C LYS A 215 6.33 21.95 2.39
N GLN A 216 6.09 23.13 1.81
CA GLN A 216 4.74 23.69 1.65
C GLN A 216 3.80 22.78 0.84
N ASN A 217 4.29 22.14 -0.23
CA ASN A 217 3.48 21.19 -1.01
C ASN A 217 3.20 19.92 -0.20
N ILE A 218 4.13 19.43 0.63
CA ILE A 218 3.86 18.33 1.57
C ILE A 218 2.85 18.76 2.65
N GLU A 219 2.98 19.97 3.20
CA GLU A 219 2.03 20.53 4.18
C GLU A 219 0.61 20.59 3.59
N ILE A 220 0.46 20.97 2.32
CA ILE A 220 -0.81 20.92 1.59
C ILE A 220 -1.30 19.46 1.44
N LEU A 221 -0.45 18.55 0.95
CA LEU A 221 -0.77 17.13 0.75
C LEU A 221 -1.30 16.46 2.03
N PHE A 222 -0.76 16.82 3.19
CA PHE A 222 -1.18 16.25 4.47
C PHE A 222 -2.30 17.02 5.17
N ASN A 223 -2.33 18.36 5.11
CA ASN A 223 -3.16 19.20 6.00
C ASN A 223 -4.22 20.08 5.33
N ALA A 224 -4.25 20.18 3.99
CA ALA A 224 -5.31 20.94 3.32
C ALA A 224 -6.69 20.45 3.78
N GLN A 225 -7.67 21.35 3.82
CA GLN A 225 -9.04 21.01 4.17
C GLN A 225 -9.90 21.22 2.94
N ASP A 226 -10.78 20.26 2.67
CA ASP A 226 -11.67 20.26 1.51
C ASP A 226 -10.90 20.25 0.16
N GLY A 227 -9.69 19.67 0.16
CA GLY A 227 -8.83 19.50 -1.03
C GLY A 227 -7.97 20.73 -1.42
N HIS A 228 -7.15 20.54 -2.46
CA HIS A 228 -6.31 21.59 -3.07
C HIS A 228 -5.87 21.19 -4.49
N ASP A 229 -6.35 21.87 -5.52
CA ASP A 229 -5.84 21.70 -6.90
C ASP A 229 -4.47 22.41 -7.07
N PRO A 230 -3.40 21.77 -7.58
CA PRO A 230 -3.28 20.40 -8.11
C PRO A 230 -2.64 19.37 -7.17
N ILE A 231 -2.31 19.75 -5.93
CA ILE A 231 -1.52 18.93 -4.99
C ILE A 231 -2.34 17.77 -4.39
N ALA A 232 -3.57 18.07 -3.98
CA ALA A 232 -4.49 17.17 -3.29
C ALA A 232 -5.94 17.40 -3.81
N PRO A 233 -6.19 17.26 -5.13
CA PRO A 233 -7.45 17.69 -5.77
C PRO A 233 -8.70 16.94 -5.29
N THR A 234 -8.50 15.86 -4.54
CA THR A 234 -9.52 14.92 -4.03
C THR A 234 -9.65 14.94 -2.51
N GLY A 235 -8.92 15.85 -1.84
CA GLY A 235 -8.73 15.85 -0.40
C GLY A 235 -7.27 15.57 -0.01
N SER A 236 -6.84 16.10 1.13
CA SER A 236 -5.56 15.75 1.75
C SER A 236 -5.61 14.40 2.49
N VAL A 237 -4.46 13.97 3.04
CA VAL A 237 -4.43 12.86 4.02
C VAL A 237 -5.40 13.15 5.19
N ARG A 238 -5.38 14.37 5.74
CA ARG A 238 -6.31 14.81 6.78
C ARG A 238 -7.78 14.71 6.35
N ASP A 239 -8.11 15.13 5.13
CA ASP A 239 -9.49 15.02 4.61
C ASP A 239 -9.93 13.55 4.49
N CYS A 240 -9.05 12.65 4.05
CA CYS A 240 -9.34 11.22 3.99
C CYS A 240 -9.75 10.67 5.37
N PHE A 241 -9.01 11.02 6.43
CA PHE A 241 -9.32 10.60 7.81
C PHE A 241 -10.56 11.30 8.39
N ARG A 242 -10.77 12.58 8.10
CA ARG A 242 -11.99 13.31 8.51
C ARG A 242 -13.24 12.75 7.83
N TYR A 243 -13.18 12.47 6.53
CA TYR A 243 -14.31 11.96 5.76
C TYR A 243 -14.66 10.51 6.15
N ASN A 244 -13.66 9.66 6.35
CA ASN A 244 -13.89 8.29 6.83
C ASN A 244 -14.49 8.24 8.25
N SER A 245 -14.12 9.19 9.11
CA SER A 245 -14.60 9.29 10.50
C SER A 245 -15.88 10.13 10.69
N TYR A 246 -16.53 10.55 9.61
CA TYR A 246 -17.69 11.45 9.65
C TYR A 246 -17.44 12.75 10.45
N GLY A 247 -16.20 13.26 10.39
CA GLY A 247 -15.75 14.46 11.10
C GLY A 247 -15.42 14.27 12.58
N ARG A 248 -15.44 13.04 13.10
CA ARG A 248 -15.20 12.73 14.53
C ARG A 248 -13.71 12.68 14.89
N PHE A 249 -12.84 12.40 13.93
CA PHE A 249 -11.39 12.32 14.08
C PHE A 249 -10.70 13.36 13.18
N ASP A 250 -9.62 13.96 13.66
CA ASP A 250 -8.89 15.02 12.95
C ASP A 250 -7.37 14.76 13.04
N LEU A 251 -6.75 14.37 11.92
CA LEU A 251 -5.31 14.09 11.86
C LEU A 251 -4.56 15.35 11.42
N VAL A 252 -3.76 15.94 12.31
CA VAL A 252 -3.03 17.19 12.03
C VAL A 252 -1.53 16.91 11.98
N SER A 253 -0.95 17.06 10.80
CA SER A 253 0.46 16.78 10.54
C SER A 253 1.34 18.02 10.74
N GLU A 254 2.53 17.82 11.31
CA GLU A 254 3.59 18.83 11.37
C GLU A 254 4.81 18.32 10.58
N VAL A 255 5.27 19.10 9.60
CA VAL A 255 6.23 18.63 8.59
C VAL A 255 7.65 19.12 8.91
N CYS A 256 8.61 18.20 8.97
CA CYS A 256 10.04 18.51 9.07
C CYS A 256 10.56 19.19 7.80
N ASP A 257 11.70 19.87 7.89
CA ASP A 257 12.45 20.22 6.68
C ASP A 257 13.12 18.96 6.09
N TRP A 258 13.52 19.02 4.81
CA TRP A 258 14.25 17.92 4.16
C TRP A 258 15.60 17.67 4.85
N CYS A 259 15.74 16.51 5.47
CA CYS A 259 16.95 16.00 6.10
C CYS A 259 17.86 15.32 5.08
N ASP A 260 19.12 15.76 4.96
CA ASP A 260 20.13 15.09 4.14
C ASP A 260 20.81 13.94 4.88
N VAL A 261 20.72 12.72 4.35
CA VAL A 261 21.41 11.53 4.90
C VAL A 261 22.71 11.22 4.16
N GLN A 262 23.60 10.45 4.80
CA GLN A 262 25.01 10.33 4.40
C GLN A 262 25.25 9.45 3.16
N HIS A 263 24.33 8.53 2.85
CA HIS A 263 24.50 7.53 1.80
C HIS A 263 23.46 7.68 0.66
N PRO A 264 23.75 7.14 -0.55
CA PRO A 264 22.79 7.16 -1.66
C PRO A 264 21.60 6.22 -1.40
N GLU A 265 20.50 6.39 -2.15
CA GLU A 265 19.28 5.58 -2.00
C GLU A 265 19.57 4.07 -1.96
N ALA A 266 20.38 3.58 -2.90
CA ALA A 266 20.74 2.16 -3.01
C ALA A 266 21.43 1.57 -1.76
N TYR A 267 22.10 2.39 -0.94
CA TYR A 267 22.64 1.92 0.33
C TYR A 267 21.53 1.55 1.32
N TYR A 268 20.47 2.36 1.37
CA TYR A 268 19.32 2.18 2.26
C TYR A 268 18.32 1.17 1.71
N GLY A 269 18.13 1.11 0.37
CA GLY A 269 17.36 0.07 -0.30
C GLY A 269 17.98 -1.33 -0.15
N ASP A 270 19.32 -1.40 -0.20
CA ASP A 270 20.13 -2.57 0.15
C ASP A 270 19.80 -3.86 -0.63
N GLY A 271 19.35 -3.73 -1.88
CA GLY A 271 18.85 -4.84 -2.70
C GLY A 271 17.62 -5.56 -2.11
N TYR A 272 16.99 -4.98 -1.09
CA TYR A 272 15.88 -5.56 -0.34
C TYR A 272 14.88 -4.48 0.09
N TYR A 273 14.60 -3.55 -0.83
CA TYR A 273 13.45 -2.63 -0.77
C TYR A 273 13.41 -1.66 0.42
N GLY A 274 14.53 -1.49 1.14
CA GLY A 274 14.56 -0.73 2.39
C GLY A 274 14.13 -1.50 3.63
N MET A 275 13.87 -2.81 3.52
CA MET A 275 13.44 -3.67 4.63
C MET A 275 14.61 -4.18 5.51
N THR A 276 15.80 -3.57 5.40
CA THR A 276 16.99 -3.90 6.21
C THR A 276 17.25 -2.86 7.30
N GLY A 277 18.16 -3.18 8.24
CA GLY A 277 18.52 -2.28 9.34
C GLY A 277 19.06 -0.91 8.90
N ARG A 278 19.61 -0.78 7.69
CA ARG A 278 20.24 0.47 7.22
C ARG A 278 19.27 1.64 7.12
N LEU A 279 18.02 1.39 6.71
CA LEU A 279 17.01 2.45 6.66
C LEU A 279 16.74 3.06 8.04
N THR A 280 16.89 2.27 9.11
CA THR A 280 16.76 2.75 10.51
C THR A 280 17.80 3.82 10.84
N GLU A 281 19.02 3.74 10.27
CA GLU A 281 20.08 4.73 10.48
C GLU A 281 19.69 6.12 9.93
N ALA A 282 19.10 6.14 8.73
CA ALA A 282 18.56 7.36 8.12
C ALA A 282 17.42 7.96 8.97
N ILE A 283 16.50 7.12 9.44
CA ILE A 283 15.36 7.54 10.28
C ILE A 283 15.87 8.14 11.60
N HIS A 284 16.78 7.47 12.29
CA HIS A 284 17.37 7.95 13.56
C HIS A 284 18.11 9.28 13.38
N HIS A 285 18.86 9.44 12.28
CA HIS A 285 19.56 10.70 11.97
C HIS A 285 18.55 11.85 11.80
N CYS A 286 17.55 11.66 10.96
CA CYS A 286 16.58 12.70 10.63
C CYS A 286 15.63 13.03 11.78
N LEU A 287 15.22 12.05 12.60
CA LEU A 287 14.46 12.30 13.83
C LEU A 287 15.25 13.20 14.78
N THR A 288 16.53 12.92 14.97
CA THR A 288 17.42 13.73 15.84
C THR A 288 17.51 15.17 15.36
N GLN A 289 17.68 15.40 14.06
CA GLN A 289 17.74 16.76 13.49
C GLN A 289 16.38 17.48 13.57
N CYS A 290 15.28 16.81 13.23
CA CYS A 290 13.96 17.42 13.27
C CYS A 290 13.50 17.72 14.71
N GLU A 291 13.86 16.90 15.70
CA GLU A 291 13.56 17.21 17.12
C GLU A 291 14.30 18.47 17.58
N GLN A 292 15.56 18.65 17.19
CA GLN A 292 16.35 19.85 17.48
C GLN A 292 15.73 21.10 16.83
N GLN A 293 15.24 21.01 15.60
CA GLN A 293 14.58 22.10 14.89
C GLN A 293 13.20 22.45 15.49
N MET A 294 12.43 21.45 15.91
CA MET A 294 11.07 21.62 16.45
C MET A 294 11.00 21.88 17.95
N GLY A 295 12.11 21.73 18.69
CA GLY A 295 12.17 21.97 20.14
C GLY A 295 11.56 20.85 21.00
N GLY A 296 11.65 19.59 20.56
CA GLY A 296 11.17 18.43 21.32
C GLY A 296 9.83 17.85 20.83
N PHE A 297 9.63 16.54 20.97
CA PHE A 297 8.52 15.79 20.38
C PHE A 297 7.34 15.46 21.31
N SER A 298 7.32 15.92 22.57
CA SER A 298 6.26 15.64 23.56
C SER A 298 4.81 15.98 23.16
N ARG A 299 4.58 16.68 22.05
CA ARG A 299 3.24 16.99 21.53
C ARG A 299 2.67 15.93 20.58
N PHE A 300 3.49 14.97 20.14
CA PHE A 300 3.09 13.80 19.36
C PHE A 300 2.85 12.55 20.23
N ASP A 301 2.99 12.69 21.55
CA ASP A 301 2.63 11.72 22.58
C ASP A 301 1.38 12.27 23.31
N VAL A 302 0.22 12.16 22.65
CA VAL A 302 -1.04 12.76 23.12
C VAL A 302 -1.62 11.95 24.28
N ASP A 303 -1.45 10.62 24.26
CA ASP A 303 -1.95 9.72 25.29
C ASP A 303 -1.02 9.56 26.52
N ARG A 304 0.25 9.98 26.38
CA ARG A 304 1.30 10.04 27.41
C ARG A 304 1.85 8.69 27.86
N ASP A 305 1.94 7.73 26.94
CA ASP A 305 2.62 6.45 27.18
C ASP A 305 4.15 6.50 26.96
N GLY A 306 4.67 7.60 26.41
CA GLY A 306 6.09 7.82 26.12
C GLY A 306 6.51 7.49 24.69
N ASN A 307 5.58 7.11 23.82
CA ASN A 307 5.81 6.86 22.40
C ASN A 307 5.12 7.92 21.52
N MET A 308 5.55 8.02 20.26
CA MET A 308 4.92 8.86 19.26
C MET A 308 3.68 8.16 18.67
N ASP A 309 2.51 8.80 18.78
CA ASP A 309 1.22 8.27 18.33
C ASP A 309 1.16 7.99 16.82
N ALA A 310 1.75 8.88 16.01
CA ALA A 310 1.74 8.80 14.56
C ALA A 310 2.97 9.47 13.94
N ILE A 311 3.59 8.76 12.99
CA ILE A 311 4.67 9.27 12.15
C ILE A 311 4.57 8.73 10.73
N ALA A 312 4.55 9.65 9.77
CA ALA A 312 4.77 9.40 8.35
C ALA A 312 6.19 9.79 7.96
N ILE A 313 6.83 8.99 7.11
CA ILE A 313 8.14 9.29 6.53
C ILE A 313 7.97 9.38 5.01
N LEU A 314 8.46 10.45 4.40
CA LEU A 314 8.58 10.54 2.96
C LEU A 314 10.05 10.53 2.52
N HIS A 315 10.41 9.62 1.61
CA HIS A 315 11.74 9.60 1.00
C HIS A 315 11.78 10.37 -0.34
N SER A 316 12.95 10.93 -0.64
CA SER A 316 13.22 11.71 -1.87
C SER A 316 13.28 10.90 -3.17
N GLY A 317 13.06 9.58 -3.14
CA GLY A 317 13.09 8.70 -4.30
C GLY A 317 11.69 8.33 -4.79
N TYR A 318 11.63 7.45 -5.78
CA TYR A 318 10.39 6.86 -6.29
C TYR A 318 10.12 5.51 -5.61
N GLY A 319 8.86 5.20 -5.34
CA GLY A 319 8.49 3.97 -4.62
C GLY A 319 8.82 2.71 -5.42
N SER A 320 9.44 1.72 -4.76
CA SER A 320 9.80 0.43 -5.37
C SER A 320 8.57 -0.34 -5.87
N GLU A 321 7.37 -0.05 -5.35
CA GLU A 321 6.13 -0.72 -5.76
C GLU A 321 5.77 -0.53 -7.25
N TRP A 322 6.38 0.46 -7.92
CA TRP A 322 6.29 0.62 -9.38
C TRP A 322 7.06 -0.42 -10.19
N GLY A 323 8.01 -1.14 -9.57
CA GLY A 323 8.96 -2.00 -10.27
C GLY A 323 9.89 -1.23 -11.22
N GLY A 324 10.68 -1.97 -11.99
CA GLY A 324 11.54 -1.43 -13.04
C GLY A 324 12.69 -0.51 -12.58
N ASP A 325 13.34 0.11 -13.55
CA ASP A 325 14.36 1.15 -13.32
C ASP A 325 13.68 2.53 -13.22
N ASP A 326 14.26 3.46 -12.47
CA ASP A 326 13.85 4.86 -12.51
C ASP A 326 14.56 5.70 -13.58
N ASP A 327 14.13 6.95 -13.76
CA ASP A 327 14.70 7.90 -14.73
C ASP A 327 16.17 8.29 -14.48
N GLN A 328 16.78 7.81 -13.38
CA GLN A 328 18.19 7.94 -13.05
C GLN A 328 18.93 6.58 -13.02
N GLY A 329 18.27 5.48 -13.44
CA GLY A 329 18.83 4.13 -13.50
C GLY A 329 18.82 3.37 -12.18
N ALA A 330 18.10 3.83 -11.15
CA ALA A 330 17.99 3.13 -9.88
C ALA A 330 17.03 1.91 -9.99
N LYS A 331 17.59 0.72 -9.78
CA LYS A 331 16.86 -0.56 -9.74
C LYS A 331 15.82 -0.56 -8.60
N PHE A 332 14.63 -1.12 -8.84
CA PHE A 332 13.56 -1.15 -7.83
C PHE A 332 13.99 -1.80 -6.50
N GLU A 333 14.79 -2.88 -6.53
CA GLU A 333 15.31 -3.53 -5.32
C GLU A 333 16.19 -2.62 -4.45
N ASN A 334 16.73 -1.56 -5.05
CA ASN A 334 17.56 -0.54 -4.41
C ASN A 334 16.79 0.75 -4.10
N ARG A 335 15.50 0.84 -4.43
CA ARG A 335 14.58 1.90 -4.00
C ARG A 335 13.82 1.44 -2.75
N ILE A 336 13.15 2.36 -2.06
CA ILE A 336 12.36 2.01 -0.88
C ILE A 336 10.94 1.63 -1.32
N TRP A 337 10.41 0.51 -0.83
CA TRP A 337 9.01 0.12 -0.99
C TRP A 337 8.18 0.78 0.12
N SER A 338 6.95 1.20 -0.18
CA SER A 338 6.09 1.82 0.83
C SER A 338 5.57 0.81 1.87
N HIS A 339 5.80 1.05 3.16
CA HIS A 339 5.42 0.10 4.24
C HIS A 339 5.27 0.74 5.62
N LYS A 340 4.49 0.09 6.50
CA LYS A 340 4.55 0.23 7.96
C LYS A 340 5.49 -0.83 8.53
N TRP A 341 6.46 -0.42 9.34
CA TRP A 341 7.42 -1.33 9.97
C TRP A 341 7.77 -0.92 11.40
N GLU A 342 8.58 -1.74 12.06
CA GLU A 342 9.11 -1.52 13.40
C GLU A 342 10.63 -1.56 13.37
N MET A 343 11.27 -0.48 13.82
CA MET A 343 12.73 -0.41 13.88
C MET A 343 13.26 -1.42 14.89
N GLN A 344 14.36 -2.12 14.55
CA GLN A 344 14.98 -3.10 15.46
C GLN A 344 15.39 -2.49 16.82
N THR A 345 15.67 -1.19 16.83
CA THR A 345 15.95 -0.39 18.02
C THR A 345 15.14 0.90 17.95
N ALA A 346 14.38 1.20 19.01
CA ALA A 346 13.65 2.46 19.11
C ALA A 346 14.62 3.65 19.06
N TRP A 347 14.26 4.69 18.31
CA TRP A 347 14.87 5.99 18.53
C TRP A 347 14.22 6.63 19.77
N THR A 348 15.00 7.34 20.59
CA THR A 348 14.51 8.07 21.76
C THR A 348 15.02 9.51 21.71
N GLY A 349 14.10 10.46 21.70
CA GLY A 349 14.42 11.89 21.63
C GLY A 349 14.86 12.48 22.96
N PHE A 350 15.43 13.69 22.93
CA PHE A 350 15.78 14.44 24.14
C PHE A 350 14.54 14.88 24.93
N SER A 351 13.37 14.94 24.30
CA SER A 351 12.09 15.14 24.97
C SER A 351 11.54 13.89 25.68
N GLY A 352 12.24 12.76 25.60
CA GLY A 352 11.85 11.47 26.20
C GLY A 352 10.89 10.64 25.35
N VAL A 353 10.33 11.20 24.29
CA VAL A 353 9.43 10.49 23.36
C VAL A 353 10.21 9.49 22.52
N LYS A 354 9.65 8.29 22.37
CA LYS A 354 10.20 7.20 21.57
C LYS A 354 9.51 7.06 20.23
N VAL A 355 10.26 6.66 19.22
CA VAL A 355 9.73 6.19 17.93
C VAL A 355 10.19 4.75 17.75
N TRP A 356 9.23 3.84 17.54
CA TRP A 356 9.46 2.40 17.33
C TRP A 356 8.83 1.95 16.01
N SER A 357 7.52 2.16 15.86
CA SER A 357 6.83 2.02 14.57
C SER A 357 7.02 3.26 13.71
N TYR A 358 7.08 3.07 12.40
CA TYR A 358 7.01 4.13 11.39
C TYR A 358 6.23 3.61 10.18
N HIS A 359 5.74 4.52 9.34
CA HIS A 359 5.43 4.18 7.96
C HIS A 359 6.18 5.07 6.97
N ILE A 360 6.52 4.52 5.81
CA ILE A 360 7.30 5.22 4.78
C ILE A 360 6.62 5.13 3.41
N SER A 361 6.75 6.18 2.60
CA SER A 361 6.22 6.28 1.24
C SER A 361 7.08 7.24 0.39
N PRO A 362 7.04 7.19 -0.95
CA PRO A 362 7.77 8.14 -1.78
C PRO A 362 7.15 9.53 -1.74
N ALA A 363 7.99 10.56 -1.77
CA ALA A 363 7.54 11.95 -1.97
C ALA A 363 7.20 12.25 -3.45
N LEU A 364 7.58 11.37 -4.38
CA LEU A 364 7.42 11.52 -5.82
C LEU A 364 6.49 10.46 -6.40
N TRP A 365 5.83 10.78 -7.50
CA TRP A 365 4.94 9.88 -8.24
C TRP A 365 5.63 9.21 -9.43
N GLY A 366 5.27 7.95 -9.71
CA GLY A 366 5.80 7.19 -10.84
C GLY A 366 7.25 6.77 -10.64
N THR A 367 7.97 6.57 -11.74
CA THR A 367 9.41 6.26 -11.79
C THR A 367 10.24 7.39 -12.41
N GLY A 368 9.65 8.56 -12.61
CA GLY A 368 10.30 9.68 -13.30
C GLY A 368 9.61 11.03 -13.11
N GLY A 369 10.38 12.10 -13.27
CA GLY A 369 9.91 13.49 -13.18
C GLY A 369 9.64 14.02 -11.77
N CYS A 370 8.90 15.12 -11.69
CA CYS A 370 8.81 15.96 -10.48
C CYS A 370 7.41 16.02 -9.86
N ASN A 371 6.51 15.11 -10.25
CA ASN A 371 5.17 15.04 -9.71
C ASN A 371 5.21 14.59 -8.24
N ILE A 372 4.48 15.28 -7.37
CA ILE A 372 4.35 14.90 -5.96
C ILE A 372 3.64 13.54 -5.82
N GLY A 373 4.07 12.76 -4.83
CA GLY A 373 3.38 11.55 -4.39
C GLY A 373 1.93 11.81 -4.00
N ARG A 374 1.09 10.79 -4.09
CA ARG A 374 -0.37 10.90 -3.97
C ARG A 374 -0.86 10.28 -2.65
N ILE A 375 -2.07 10.64 -2.25
CA ILE A 375 -2.56 10.34 -0.89
C ILE A 375 -2.83 8.85 -0.65
N GLY A 376 -3.07 8.05 -1.69
CA GLY A 376 -3.62 6.70 -1.55
C GLY A 376 -2.80 5.76 -0.67
N VAL A 377 -1.54 5.51 -1.04
CA VAL A 377 -0.62 4.68 -0.24
C VAL A 377 -0.38 5.30 1.13
N ILE A 378 -0.16 6.62 1.22
CA ILE A 378 0.07 7.31 2.50
C ILE A 378 -1.10 7.06 3.47
N CYS A 379 -2.35 7.21 3.01
CA CYS A 379 -3.54 6.99 3.83
C CYS A 379 -3.72 5.53 4.27
N HIS A 380 -3.37 4.58 3.41
CA HIS A 380 -3.37 3.15 3.73
C HIS A 380 -2.38 2.86 4.85
N GLU A 381 -1.14 3.30 4.71
CA GLU A 381 -0.08 3.10 5.68
C GLU A 381 -0.38 3.76 7.04
N THR A 382 -0.91 4.99 7.03
CA THR A 382 -1.40 5.65 8.26
C THR A 382 -2.58 4.88 8.87
N GLY A 383 -3.36 4.11 8.09
CA GLY A 383 -4.39 3.20 8.58
C GLY A 383 -3.87 2.13 9.54
N HIS A 384 -2.63 1.64 9.34
CA HIS A 384 -2.01 0.64 10.21
C HIS A 384 -1.65 1.19 11.59
N PHE A 385 -1.35 2.49 11.72
CA PHE A 385 -1.12 3.14 13.02
C PHE A 385 -2.36 3.08 13.92
N PHE A 386 -3.56 3.10 13.33
CA PHE A 386 -4.82 2.91 14.04
C PHE A 386 -5.16 1.44 14.32
N GLY A 387 -4.22 0.53 14.07
CA GLY A 387 -4.36 -0.90 14.32
C GLY A 387 -5.26 -1.63 13.32
N LEU A 388 -5.43 -1.10 12.10
CA LEU A 388 -6.04 -1.83 10.99
C LEU A 388 -4.99 -2.74 10.32
N PRO A 389 -5.29 -4.02 10.03
CA PRO A 389 -4.45 -4.88 9.21
C PRO A 389 -4.70 -4.62 7.71
N ASP A 390 -3.81 -5.15 6.87
CA ASP A 390 -4.08 -5.40 5.46
C ASP A 390 -5.34 -6.26 5.27
N LEU A 391 -6.09 -5.97 4.21
CA LEU A 391 -7.28 -6.71 3.79
C LEU A 391 -7.24 -7.14 2.31
N TYR A 392 -6.08 -7.02 1.65
CA TYR A 392 -5.74 -7.79 0.44
C TYR A 392 -5.29 -9.21 0.82
N ASP A 393 -5.12 -10.09 -0.17
CA ASP A 393 -4.63 -11.46 0.04
C ASP A 393 -3.16 -11.55 -0.37
N GLY A 394 -2.28 -11.77 0.61
CA GLY A 394 -0.83 -11.76 0.43
C GLY A 394 -0.29 -12.82 -0.53
N ASP A 395 -1.04 -13.88 -0.83
CA ASP A 395 -0.67 -14.91 -1.81
C ASP A 395 -1.05 -14.52 -3.26
N GLY A 396 -1.22 -13.22 -3.54
CA GLY A 396 -1.49 -12.67 -4.89
C GLY A 396 -2.97 -12.51 -5.23
N GLY A 397 -3.86 -12.52 -4.24
CA GLY A 397 -5.28 -12.24 -4.41
C GLY A 397 -5.65 -10.79 -4.03
N ASN A 398 -6.75 -10.28 -4.58
CA ASN A 398 -7.20 -8.92 -4.27
C ASN A 398 -7.77 -8.76 -2.85
N GLY A 399 -8.01 -9.85 -2.09
CA GLY A 399 -8.75 -9.83 -0.83
C GLY A 399 -10.11 -9.15 -0.99
N ILE A 400 -10.38 -8.09 -0.24
CA ILE A 400 -11.59 -7.25 -0.42
C ILE A 400 -11.40 -6.12 -1.46
N GLY A 401 -10.19 -5.94 -1.97
CA GLY A 401 -9.81 -5.02 -3.03
C GLY A 401 -10.28 -3.58 -2.80
N THR A 402 -10.67 -2.93 -3.89
CA THR A 402 -11.08 -1.52 -3.94
C THR A 402 -12.37 -1.19 -3.17
N THR A 403 -12.96 -2.14 -2.45
CA THR A 403 -14.06 -1.86 -1.50
C THR A 403 -13.59 -1.31 -0.15
N CYS A 404 -12.26 -1.27 0.08
CA CYS A 404 -11.66 -0.73 1.29
C CYS A 404 -10.29 -0.11 1.02
N LEU A 405 -9.99 1.01 1.69
CA LEU A 405 -8.64 1.58 1.76
C LEU A 405 -7.56 0.54 2.08
N MET A 406 -7.82 -0.31 3.08
CA MET A 406 -6.90 -1.37 3.52
C MET A 406 -6.86 -2.59 2.59
N GLY A 407 -7.73 -2.64 1.55
CA GLY A 407 -7.74 -3.70 0.54
C GLY A 407 -7.10 -3.28 -0.79
N ASN A 408 -7.20 -2.01 -1.18
CA ASN A 408 -6.48 -1.45 -2.31
C ASN A 408 -6.38 0.08 -2.17
N SER A 409 -5.18 0.59 -1.91
CA SER A 409 -4.87 2.02 -1.78
C SER A 409 -4.90 2.80 -3.11
N TRP A 410 -4.85 2.11 -4.25
CA TRP A 410 -4.73 2.70 -5.58
C TRP A 410 -6.08 3.12 -6.20
N GLY A 411 -7.20 2.77 -5.58
CA GLY A 411 -8.52 3.12 -6.07
C GLY A 411 -8.95 2.30 -7.30
N TYR A 412 -10.04 2.72 -7.95
CA TYR A 412 -10.57 2.05 -9.15
C TYR A 412 -9.83 2.47 -10.43
N SER A 413 -9.26 3.68 -10.44
CA SER A 413 -8.53 4.25 -11.56
C SER A 413 -7.04 3.93 -11.55
N GLY A 414 -6.49 3.40 -10.45
CA GLY A 414 -5.05 3.20 -10.29
C GLY A 414 -4.27 4.50 -10.11
N ASP A 415 -4.94 5.63 -9.87
CA ASP A 415 -4.29 6.93 -9.80
C ASP A 415 -3.86 7.36 -8.40
N GLN A 416 -4.27 6.66 -7.32
CA GLN A 416 -4.06 7.06 -5.91
C GLN A 416 -4.55 8.47 -5.51
N TYR A 417 -5.19 9.24 -6.40
CA TYR A 417 -5.93 10.45 -6.03
C TYR A 417 -7.25 10.08 -5.36
N TYR A 418 -7.92 9.03 -5.84
CA TYR A 418 -9.21 8.57 -5.30
C TYR A 418 -9.07 7.24 -4.54
N PRO A 419 -8.39 7.21 -3.36
CA PRO A 419 -8.36 6.01 -2.56
C PRO A 419 -9.77 5.64 -2.08
N PRO A 420 -10.09 4.35 -1.92
CA PRO A 420 -11.39 3.95 -1.42
C PRO A 420 -11.61 4.42 0.02
N MET A 421 -12.89 4.52 0.41
CA MET A 421 -13.22 4.64 1.84
C MET A 421 -12.77 3.39 2.60
N MET A 422 -12.58 3.53 3.91
CA MET A 422 -12.50 2.40 4.82
C MET A 422 -13.84 1.63 4.85
N SER A 423 -13.74 0.30 4.87
CA SER A 423 -14.91 -0.58 4.94
C SER A 423 -15.70 -0.39 6.25
N ALA A 424 -16.95 -0.83 6.27
CA ALA A 424 -17.79 -0.78 7.47
C ALA A 424 -17.13 -1.46 8.68
N TRP A 425 -16.41 -2.57 8.48
CA TRP A 425 -15.67 -3.25 9.54
C TRP A 425 -14.51 -2.39 10.08
N ALA A 426 -13.75 -1.74 9.21
CA ALA A 426 -12.64 -0.87 9.62
C ALA A 426 -13.15 0.34 10.41
N LYS A 427 -14.21 1.01 9.92
CA LYS A 427 -14.86 2.12 10.64
C LYS A 427 -15.39 1.70 12.02
N LEU A 428 -16.06 0.55 12.11
CA LEU A 428 -16.53 -0.02 13.39
C LEU A 428 -15.37 -0.35 14.35
N ARG A 429 -14.24 -0.86 13.84
CA ARG A 429 -13.04 -1.15 14.64
C ARG A 429 -12.38 0.12 15.18
N LEU A 430 -12.45 1.23 14.44
CA LEU A 430 -11.98 2.55 14.87
C LEU A 430 -13.03 3.35 15.67
N GLY A 431 -14.26 2.83 15.79
CA GLY A 431 -15.35 3.43 16.56
C GLY A 431 -16.01 4.65 15.89
N TRP A 432 -15.94 4.75 14.55
CA TRP A 432 -16.43 5.88 13.74
C TRP A 432 -17.90 5.77 13.31
#